data_AF-A0A838PBK8-F1
#
_entry.id   AF-A0A838PBK8-F1
#
_cell.length_a   1.000
_cell.length_b   1.000
_cell.length_c   1.000
_cell.angle_alpha   90.00
_cell.angle_beta   90.00
_cell.angle_gamma   90.00
#
_symmetry.space_group_name_H-M   'P 1'
#
loop_
_entity.id
_entity.type
_entity.pdbx_description
1 polymer ?
#
loop_
_entity_poly.entity_id
_entity_poly.type
_entity_poly.pdbx_seq_one_letter_code
_entity_poly.pdbx_strand_id
1 'polypeptide(L)'
;MVPYHTIAFSQQKLRAALRRAAEQDPPFTYGFVVHSRRHHERPTLGLITLNGESLALNDRLLKSLDGGPLWLFGHARIKLGAGNAIESSSGSKADPSDRPLASLVMHIATFDTTSGVTQHLVQVEALVKAETLVQPLLILAHARPPAWPW
;
A
#
# COMPACT_ATOMS: atom_id res chain seq x y z
N MET A 1 0.87 -14.60 10.99
CA MET A 1 1.74 -15.22 9.97
C MET A 1 1.03 -15.19 8.63
N VAL A 2 1.71 -14.87 7.54
CA VAL A 2 1.15 -14.89 6.17
C VAL A 2 1.58 -16.19 5.50
N PRO A 3 0.67 -16.95 4.87
CA PRO A 3 1.07 -18.19 4.20
C PRO A 3 2.03 -17.94 3.03
N TYR A 4 3.01 -18.82 2.84
CA TYR A 4 4.02 -18.70 1.77
C TYR A 4 3.40 -18.57 0.36
N HIS A 5 2.34 -19.33 0.06
CA HIS A 5 1.65 -19.24 -1.23
C HIS A 5 1.04 -17.85 -1.48
N THR A 6 0.66 -17.12 -0.43
CA THR A 6 0.15 -15.74 -0.53
C THR A 6 1.26 -14.78 -0.94
N ILE A 7 2.48 -14.98 -0.44
CA ILE A 7 3.66 -14.18 -0.80
C ILE A 7 4.02 -14.41 -2.28
N ALA A 8 4.19 -15.67 -2.69
CA ALA A 8 4.54 -16.01 -4.06
C ALA A 8 3.52 -15.48 -5.09
N PHE A 9 2.22 -15.61 -4.79
CA PHE A 9 1.15 -15.09 -5.64
C PHE A 9 1.14 -13.56 -5.71
N SER A 10 1.39 -12.90 -4.57
CA SER A 10 1.50 -11.43 -4.52
C SER A 10 2.67 -10.92 -5.35
N GLN A 11 3.85 -11.57 -5.26
CA GLN A 11 5.00 -11.26 -6.09
C GLN A 11 4.72 -11.46 -7.57
N GLN A 12 4.03 -12.55 -7.95
CA GLN A 12 3.65 -12.80 -9.34
C GLN A 12 2.73 -11.70 -9.88
N LYS A 13 1.71 -11.30 -9.12
CA LYS A 13 0.81 -10.19 -9.48
C LYS A 13 1.56 -8.87 -9.60
N LEU A 14 2.47 -8.58 -8.66
CA LEU A 14 3.26 -7.36 -8.67
C LEU A 14 4.22 -7.30 -9.87
N ARG A 15 4.91 -8.40 -10.20
CA ARG A 15 5.72 -8.52 -11.42
C ARG A 15 4.89 -8.30 -12.68
N ALA A 16 3.69 -8.86 -12.73
CA ALA A 16 2.79 -8.65 -13.87
C ALA A 16 2.33 -7.18 -13.96
N ALA A 17 2.04 -6.53 -12.84
CA ALA A 17 1.66 -5.11 -12.80
C ALA A 17 2.80 -4.20 -13.27
N LEU A 18 4.02 -4.39 -12.75
CA LEU A 18 5.21 -3.63 -13.16
C LEU A 18 5.51 -3.81 -14.65
N ARG A 19 5.42 -5.05 -15.17
CA ARG A 19 5.61 -5.31 -16.61
C ARG A 19 4.59 -4.58 -17.48
N ARG A 20 3.31 -4.55 -17.08
CA ARG A 20 2.25 -3.83 -17.82
C ARG A 20 2.41 -2.32 -17.76
N ALA A 21 3.01 -1.81 -16.69
CA ALA A 21 3.24 -0.39 -16.49
C ALA A 21 4.63 0.06 -16.98
N ALA A 22 5.41 -0.83 -17.60
CA ALA A 22 6.80 -0.56 -18.00
C ALA A 22 6.93 0.50 -19.10
N GLU A 23 5.89 0.66 -19.93
CA GLU A 23 5.84 1.65 -21.03
C GLU A 23 5.40 3.05 -20.56
N GLN A 24 5.07 3.21 -19.27
CA GLN A 24 4.77 4.53 -18.71
C GLN A 24 6.04 5.36 -18.61
N ASP A 25 5.94 6.66 -18.89
CA ASP A 25 7.02 7.62 -18.71
C ASP A 25 6.62 8.64 -17.63
N PRO A 26 7.33 8.70 -16.48
CA PRO A 26 8.47 7.85 -16.10
C PRO A 26 8.07 6.40 -15.76
N PRO A 27 9.01 5.42 -15.84
CA PRO A 27 8.70 4.02 -15.56
C PRO A 27 8.47 3.77 -14.08
N PHE A 28 7.62 2.78 -13.76
CA PHE A 28 7.47 2.27 -12.41
C PHE A 28 8.57 1.25 -12.10
N THR A 29 9.47 1.58 -11.17
CA THR A 29 10.60 0.72 -10.80
C THR A 29 10.41 0.02 -9.47
N TYR A 30 9.38 0.40 -8.71
CA TYR A 30 9.08 -0.16 -7.40
C TYR A 30 7.58 -0.41 -7.25
N GLY A 31 7.24 -1.34 -6.37
CA GLY A 31 5.87 -1.56 -5.98
C GLY A 31 5.75 -2.52 -4.79
N PHE A 32 4.57 -2.54 -4.21
CA PHE A 32 4.25 -3.37 -3.06
C PHE A 32 2.76 -3.69 -3.04
N VAL A 33 2.41 -4.74 -2.30
CA VAL A 33 1.04 -5.21 -2.14
C VAL A 33 0.60 -4.93 -0.71
N VAL A 34 -0.46 -4.14 -0.52
CA VAL A 34 -1.12 -4.01 0.79
C VAL A 34 -2.16 -5.11 0.94
N HIS A 35 -2.11 -5.84 2.05
CA HIS A 35 -3.00 -6.97 2.28
C HIS A 35 -3.39 -7.09 3.75
N SER A 36 -4.47 -7.84 4.01
CA SER A 36 -4.85 -8.20 5.39
C SER A 36 -3.95 -9.32 5.92
N ARG A 37 -3.58 -9.22 7.20
CA ARG A 37 -2.83 -10.23 7.96
C ARG A 37 -3.30 -10.26 9.41
N ARG A 38 -2.89 -11.28 10.17
CA ARG A 38 -3.19 -11.38 11.61
C ARG A 38 -1.97 -11.04 12.47
N HIS A 39 -2.21 -10.25 13.51
CA HIS A 39 -1.28 -9.93 14.60
C HIS A 39 -1.99 -10.17 15.94
N HIS A 40 -1.51 -11.13 16.73
CA HIS A 40 -2.21 -11.60 17.94
C HIS A 40 -3.72 -11.78 17.71
N GLU A 41 -4.06 -12.57 16.68
CA GLU A 41 -5.44 -12.87 16.24
C GLU A 41 -6.25 -11.70 15.65
N ARG A 42 -5.84 -10.45 15.88
CA ARG A 42 -6.49 -9.25 15.34
C ARG A 42 -6.12 -9.00 13.87
N PRO A 43 -7.07 -8.59 13.01
CA PRO A 43 -6.77 -8.21 11.64
C PRO A 43 -5.94 -6.91 11.59
N THR A 44 -4.90 -6.91 10.77
CA THR A 44 -3.96 -5.81 10.57
C THR A 44 -3.57 -5.71 9.10
N LEU A 45 -3.02 -4.57 8.70
CA LEU A 45 -2.48 -4.36 7.37
C LEU A 45 -1.01 -4.79 7.33
N GLY A 46 -0.66 -5.50 6.28
CA GLY A 46 0.69 -5.88 5.93
C GLY A 46 1.05 -5.37 4.54
N LEU A 47 2.34 -5.43 4.25
CA LEU A 47 2.86 -5.20 2.90
C LEU A 47 3.70 -6.40 2.45
N ILE A 48 3.65 -6.68 1.14
CA ILE A 48 4.55 -7.62 0.46
C ILE A 48 5.29 -6.88 -0.65
N THR A 49 6.62 -6.92 -0.68
CA THR A 49 7.43 -6.33 -1.76
C THR A 49 7.67 -7.29 -2.91
N LEU A 50 8.36 -6.80 -3.95
CA LEU A 50 8.78 -7.59 -5.10
C LEU A 50 9.75 -8.72 -4.71
N ASN A 51 10.62 -8.49 -3.74
CA ASN A 51 11.60 -9.48 -3.29
C ASN A 51 11.04 -10.47 -2.25
N GLY A 52 9.81 -10.22 -1.76
CA GLY A 52 9.04 -11.18 -0.97
C GLY A 52 9.07 -10.90 0.53
N GLU A 53 9.67 -9.79 0.94
CA GLU A 53 9.57 -9.27 2.30
C GLU A 53 8.10 -9.07 2.67
N SER A 54 7.70 -9.58 3.82
CA SER A 54 6.34 -9.50 4.34
C SER A 54 6.33 -8.84 5.72
N LEU A 55 6.07 -7.54 5.76
CA LEU A 55 6.14 -6.72 6.98
C LEU A 55 4.74 -6.28 7.45
N ALA A 56 4.66 -5.80 8.68
CA ALA A 56 3.49 -5.06 9.12
C ALA A 56 3.52 -3.65 8.51
N LEU A 57 2.37 -3.14 8.08
CA LEU A 57 2.25 -1.76 7.68
C LEU A 57 2.07 -0.90 8.93
N ASN A 58 2.91 0.12 9.08
CA ASN A 58 2.93 1.03 10.22
C ASN A 58 3.08 2.49 9.77
N ASP A 59 2.91 3.42 10.71
CA ASP A 59 2.93 4.86 10.43
C ASP A 59 4.31 5.32 9.92
N ARG A 60 5.40 4.76 10.46
CA ARG A 60 6.77 5.07 10.00
C ARG A 60 6.96 4.81 8.50
N LEU A 61 6.49 3.66 8.02
CA LEU A 61 6.55 3.31 6.60
C LEU A 61 5.71 4.26 5.76
N LEU A 62 4.49 4.59 6.19
CA LEU A 62 3.61 5.51 5.48
C LEU A 62 4.17 6.93 5.42
N LYS A 63 4.77 7.44 6.50
CA LYS A 63 5.43 8.75 6.52
C LYS A 63 6.55 8.86 5.48
N SER A 64 7.28 7.77 5.23
CA SER A 64 8.32 7.78 4.19
C SER A 64 7.77 7.78 2.75
N LEU A 65 6.46 7.59 2.57
CA LEU A 65 5.77 7.77 1.30
C LEU A 65 5.27 9.20 1.10
N ASP A 66 5.26 10.02 2.15
CA ASP A 66 4.71 11.37 2.06
C ASP A 66 5.50 12.22 1.06
N GLY A 67 4.79 12.94 0.19
CA GLY A 67 5.35 13.68 -0.94
C GLY A 67 5.72 12.83 -2.17
N GLY A 68 5.81 11.50 -2.07
CA GLY A 68 6.09 10.61 -3.19
C GLY A 68 4.85 10.31 -4.04
N PRO A 69 4.94 10.28 -5.38
CA PRO A 69 3.79 9.95 -6.19
C PRO A 69 3.57 8.41 -6.20
N LEU A 70 2.34 7.98 -5.88
CA LEU A 70 1.93 6.58 -5.81
C LEU A 70 0.76 6.32 -6.76
N TRP A 71 0.68 5.09 -7.28
CA TRP A 71 -0.40 4.66 -8.15
C TRP A 71 -1.02 3.37 -7.67
N LEU A 72 -2.35 3.36 -7.57
CA LEU A 72 -3.12 2.14 -7.47
C LEU A 72 -3.17 1.51 -8.86
N PHE A 73 -2.58 0.32 -9.01
CA PHE A 73 -2.46 -0.34 -10.30
C PHE A 73 -3.84 -0.53 -10.96
N GLY A 74 -3.97 -0.06 -12.21
CA GLY A 74 -5.20 -0.15 -12.99
C GLY A 74 -6.24 0.93 -12.72
N HIS A 75 -5.99 1.88 -11.82
CA HIS A 75 -6.98 2.87 -11.42
C HIS A 75 -6.49 4.32 -11.49
N ALA A 76 -5.61 4.73 -10.58
CA ALA A 76 -5.43 6.16 -10.32
C ALA A 76 -4.18 6.46 -9.50
N ARG A 77 -3.80 7.75 -9.51
CA ARG A 77 -2.82 8.29 -8.57
C ARG A 77 -3.42 8.34 -7.17
N ILE A 78 -2.63 7.99 -6.16
CA ILE A 78 -3.08 7.94 -4.77
C ILE A 78 -2.11 8.63 -3.82
N LYS A 79 -2.59 8.96 -2.63
CA LYS A 79 -1.79 9.19 -1.41
C LYS A 79 -2.27 8.25 -0.31
N LEU A 80 -1.36 7.77 0.50
CA LEU A 80 -1.65 6.89 1.63
C LEU A 80 -1.35 7.62 2.94
N GLY A 81 -2.29 7.58 3.88
CA GLY A 81 -2.16 8.15 5.21
C GLY A 81 -2.48 7.12 6.28
N ALA A 82 -1.89 7.28 7.48
CA ALA A 82 -2.16 6.38 8.59
C ALA A 82 -3.64 6.43 9.00
N GLY A 83 -4.22 5.24 9.22
CA GLY A 83 -5.50 5.10 9.90
C GLY A 83 -5.29 4.69 11.35
N ASN A 84 -6.19 3.87 11.87
CA ASN A 84 -6.15 3.40 13.25
C ASN A 84 -5.05 2.36 13.43
N ALA A 85 -4.21 2.52 14.46
CA ALA A 85 -3.27 1.51 14.91
C ALA A 85 -3.95 0.49 15.84
N ILE A 86 -3.44 -0.74 15.90
CA ILE A 86 -3.84 -1.68 16.95
C ILE A 86 -3.24 -1.22 18.28
N GLU A 87 -4.10 -1.00 19.27
CA GLU A 87 -3.68 -0.79 20.64
C GLU A 87 -2.93 -2.01 21.17
N SER A 88 -1.75 -1.78 21.77
CA SER A 88 -0.98 -2.82 22.44
C SER A 88 -1.67 -3.20 23.75
N SER A 89 -2.07 -4.47 23.89
CA SER A 89 -2.73 -4.99 25.10
C SER A 89 -1.78 -5.27 26.27
N SER A 90 -0.48 -4.98 26.13
CA SER A 90 0.50 -5.10 27.21
C SER A 90 1.43 -3.89 27.18
N GLY A 91 1.92 -3.47 28.36
CA GLY A 91 2.73 -2.26 28.59
C GLY A 91 4.11 -2.24 27.92
N SER A 92 4.21 -2.74 26.68
CA SER A 92 5.35 -2.62 25.81
C SER A 92 5.56 -1.14 25.47
N LYS A 93 6.73 -0.62 25.83
CA LYS A 93 7.24 0.72 25.43
C LYS A 93 7.63 0.76 23.94
N ALA A 94 6.94 0.02 23.08
CA ALA A 94 7.16 0.12 21.64
C ALA A 94 6.69 1.50 21.16
N ASP A 95 7.51 2.13 20.31
CA ASP A 95 7.17 3.40 19.67
C ASP A 95 5.79 3.28 18.99
N PRO A 96 4.85 4.21 19.23
CA PRO A 96 3.54 4.20 18.58
C PRO A 96 3.63 4.07 17.05
N SER A 97 4.69 4.59 16.44
CA SER A 97 4.90 4.56 14.98
C SER A 97 5.27 3.18 14.43
N ASP A 98 5.69 2.24 15.28
CA ASP A 98 6.00 0.85 14.91
C ASP A 98 4.79 -0.08 15.05
N ARG A 99 3.67 0.41 15.61
CA ARG A 99 2.46 -0.40 15.81
C ARG A 99 1.80 -0.75 14.47
N PRO A 100 1.33 -1.99 14.30
CA PRO A 100 0.64 -2.38 13.08
C PRO A 100 -0.70 -1.65 12.95
N LEU A 101 -1.02 -1.24 11.73
CA LEU A 101 -2.27 -0.57 11.43
C LEU A 101 -3.43 -1.54 11.25
N ALA A 102 -4.59 -1.19 11.78
CA ALA A 102 -5.88 -1.83 11.51
C ALA A 102 -6.56 -1.20 10.29
N SER A 103 -6.32 0.09 10.02
CA SER A 103 -6.83 0.79 8.86
C SER A 103 -5.83 1.76 8.23
N LEU A 104 -6.09 2.13 6.98
CA LEU A 104 -5.31 3.05 6.16
C LEU A 104 -6.28 4.02 5.47
N VAL A 105 -5.92 5.30 5.40
CA VAL A 105 -6.64 6.29 4.61
C VAL A 105 -5.99 6.37 3.24
N MET A 106 -6.79 6.29 2.17
CA MET A 106 -6.32 6.41 0.79
C MET A 106 -7.05 7.56 0.12
N HIS A 107 -6.29 8.56 -0.36
CA HIS A 107 -6.83 9.63 -1.19
C HIS A 107 -6.56 9.29 -2.65
N ILE A 108 -7.61 9.13 -3.45
CA ILE A 108 -7.54 8.80 -4.86
C ILE A 108 -7.76 10.06 -5.69
N ALA A 109 -6.85 10.37 -6.61
CA ALA A 109 -7.00 11.40 -7.62
C ALA A 109 -7.28 10.71 -8.97
N THR A 110 -8.54 10.67 -9.39
CA THR A 110 -8.93 10.11 -10.69
C THR A 110 -8.78 11.16 -11.78
N PHE A 111 -8.19 10.78 -12.92
CA PHE A 111 -8.19 11.58 -14.13
C PHE A 111 -9.24 11.01 -15.08
N ASP A 112 -10.10 11.86 -15.62
CA ASP A 112 -10.90 11.51 -16.80
C ASP A 112 -10.03 11.69 -18.05
N THR A 113 -9.61 10.57 -18.64
CA THR A 113 -8.81 10.57 -19.87
C THR A 113 -9.68 10.63 -21.14
N THR A 114 -11.00 10.57 -21.03
CA THR A 114 -11.89 10.52 -22.20
C THR A 114 -12.28 11.90 -22.73
N SER A 115 -12.18 12.95 -21.93
CA SER A 115 -12.81 14.24 -22.26
C SER A 115 -11.89 15.32 -22.85
N GLY A 116 -10.58 15.08 -23.01
CA GLY A 116 -9.67 15.96 -23.79
C GLY A 116 -9.54 17.42 -23.34
N VAL A 117 -10.29 17.87 -22.34
CA VAL A 117 -10.40 19.27 -21.91
C VAL A 117 -10.50 19.30 -20.38
N THR A 118 -9.52 19.93 -19.74
CA THR A 118 -9.41 20.23 -18.29
C THR A 118 -9.65 19.06 -17.32
N GLN A 119 -8.55 18.60 -16.72
CA GLN A 119 -8.52 17.58 -15.67
C GLN A 119 -9.44 17.95 -14.50
N HIS A 120 -10.61 17.34 -14.40
CA HIS A 120 -11.42 17.38 -13.18
C HIS A 120 -10.85 16.35 -12.20
N LEU A 121 -9.95 16.81 -11.34
CA LEU A 121 -9.39 15.99 -10.28
C LEU A 121 -10.46 15.80 -9.21
N VAL A 122 -11.16 14.66 -9.25
CA VAL A 122 -12.02 14.24 -8.14
C VAL A 122 -11.11 13.57 -7.11
N GLN A 123 -11.02 14.19 -5.93
CA GLN A 123 -10.35 13.58 -4.79
C GLN A 123 -11.35 12.77 -3.99
N VAL A 124 -11.20 11.45 -4.01
CA VAL A 124 -12.01 10.53 -3.19
C VAL A 124 -11.17 10.07 -2.02
N GLU A 125 -11.72 10.18 -0.81
CA GLU A 125 -11.15 9.55 0.38
C GLU A 125 -11.79 8.18 0.60
N ALA A 126 -10.95 7.17 0.79
CA ALA A 126 -11.37 5.81 1.09
C ALA A 126 -10.67 5.30 2.34
N LEU A 127 -11.45 4.75 3.28
CA LEU A 127 -10.92 4.05 4.44
C LEU A 127 -10.77 2.56 4.14
N VAL A 128 -9.53 2.08 4.14
CA VAL A 128 -9.20 0.66 3.94
C VAL A 128 -9.00 0.02 5.30
N LYS A 129 -9.87 -0.93 5.69
CA LYS A 129 -9.74 -1.68 6.95
C LYS A 129 -9.23 -3.09 6.70
N ALA A 130 -8.35 -3.57 7.56
CA ALA A 130 -7.81 -4.93 7.48
C ALA A 130 -8.90 -6.01 7.56
N GLU A 131 -9.97 -5.75 8.33
CA GLU A 131 -11.08 -6.68 8.53
C GLU A 131 -11.95 -6.87 7.28
N THR A 132 -12.06 -5.83 6.44
CA THR A 132 -12.91 -5.84 5.23
C THR A 132 -12.10 -5.89 3.93
N LEU A 133 -10.78 -5.92 3.98
CA LEU A 133 -9.92 -5.97 2.80
C LEU A 133 -9.93 -7.37 2.19
N VAL A 134 -10.86 -7.61 1.27
CA VAL A 134 -11.03 -8.90 0.59
C VAL A 134 -9.95 -9.14 -0.46
N GLN A 135 -9.56 -8.09 -1.19
CA GLN A 135 -8.55 -8.18 -2.25
C GLN A 135 -7.33 -7.32 -1.92
N PRO A 136 -6.11 -7.83 -2.12
CA PRO A 136 -4.91 -7.03 -1.92
C PRO A 136 -4.83 -5.86 -2.89
N LEU A 137 -4.34 -4.71 -2.42
CA LEU A 137 -4.11 -3.52 -3.23
C LEU A 137 -2.70 -3.57 -3.80
N LEU A 138 -2.57 -3.36 -5.11
CA LEU A 138 -1.27 -3.26 -5.77
C LEU A 138 -0.90 -1.79 -5.95
N ILE A 139 0.22 -1.40 -5.37
CA ILE A 139 0.68 -0.01 -5.35
C ILE A 139 2.02 0.06 -6.06
N LEU A 140 2.13 0.97 -7.02
CA LEU A 140 3.33 1.21 -7.82
C LEU A 140 3.92 2.58 -7.51
N ALA A 141 5.24 2.68 -7.61
CA ALA A 141 6.01 3.90 -7.43
C ALA A 141 7.17 3.96 -8.45
N HIS A 142 7.56 5.18 -8.82
CA HIS A 142 8.69 5.38 -9.75
C HIS A 142 10.05 5.09 -9.12
N ALA A 143 10.14 5.10 -7.79
CA ALA A 143 11.35 4.78 -7.04
C ALA A 143 11.00 4.12 -5.71
N ARG A 144 11.96 3.39 -5.13
CA ARG A 144 11.84 2.82 -3.79
C ARG A 144 11.84 3.95 -2.74
N PRO A 145 10.85 4.01 -1.83
CA PRO A 145 10.88 4.99 -0.75
C PRO A 145 11.98 4.68 0.29
N PRO A 146 12.61 5.68 0.93
CA PRO A 146 13.84 5.48 1.70
C PRO A 146 13.76 4.48 2.86
N ALA A 147 12.63 4.42 3.57
CA ALA A 147 12.44 3.52 4.71
C ALA A 147 11.88 2.14 4.32
N TRP A 148 11.73 1.86 3.02
CA TRP A 148 11.05 0.66 2.55
C TRP A 148 12.03 -0.48 2.22
N PRO A 149 11.63 -1.74 2.49
CA PRO A 149 12.36 -2.93 2.04
C PRO A 149 12.50 -3.00 0.51
N TRP A 150 13.38 -3.87 0.02
CA TRP A 150 13.57 -4.06 -1.42
C TRP A 150 12.55 -5.03 -2.01
#